data_AF-A0A397CHQ5-F1
#
_entry.id   AF-A0A397CHQ5-F1
#
_cell.length_a   1.000
_cell.length_b   1.000
_cell.length_c   1.000
_cell.angle_alpha   90.00
_cell.angle_beta   90.00
_cell.angle_gamma   90.00
#
_symmetry.space_group_name_H-M   'P 1'
#
loop_
_entity.id
_entity.type
_entity.pdbx_description
1 polymer ?
#
loop_
_entity_poly.entity_id
_entity_poly.type
_entity_poly.pdbx_seq_one_letter_code
_entity_poly.pdbx_strand_id
1 'polypeptide(L)'
;MADDAVTQELMERKIKRRTYMRNIMRQYKKDRKMEVVYLRSLQEMLEAELQYLAARHSTSTSSTLELSWKEVARAFKDERHQAVVEQAEVKAVVLEYQSLARDMQHWVTVQIALGKEWITQRMYHNLEQVFKDHHMPPAHASNPESFEFAMSSDNTTLDFLHRLQFVSYYPPSIIVSTFRHMLCSMLLVDRHDPALHVSRHEVDNSTSMHTVTTSQGERINLLTREFHDHDRIVFVAQQIHDDENHPTTCPQRHRSLWVEMTSMQPSGVCVVRVMYLYSQLYRGDVPCTLGEESSYWDFDAQSTPPHLFPNHARRTAMLFLPSARQRVREFVQQTVLDMLANNDRPS
;
A
#
# COMPACT_ATOMS: atom_id res chain seq x y z
N MET A 1 -57.83 66.63 77.83
CA MET A 1 -56.59 67.38 77.54
C MET A 1 -55.58 66.60 76.68
N ALA A 2 -55.58 65.25 76.66
CA ALA A 2 -54.69 64.47 75.78
C ALA A 2 -55.20 64.32 74.32
N ASP A 3 -56.52 64.35 74.11
CA ASP A 3 -57.14 64.07 72.80
C ASP A 3 -57.05 65.26 71.81
N ASP A 4 -57.01 66.49 72.33
CA ASP A 4 -56.96 67.73 71.54
C ASP A 4 -55.55 68.06 71.01
N ALA A 5 -54.49 67.61 71.70
CA ALA A 5 -53.12 67.80 71.23
C ALA A 5 -52.75 66.82 70.09
N VAL A 6 -53.29 65.59 70.14
CA VAL A 6 -53.08 64.55 69.12
C VAL A 6 -53.82 64.90 67.82
N THR A 7 -55.02 65.45 67.89
CA THR A 7 -55.78 65.93 66.72
C THR A 7 -55.11 67.13 66.05
N GLN A 8 -54.51 68.04 66.82
CA GLN A 8 -53.76 69.19 66.29
C GLN A 8 -52.48 68.76 65.56
N GLU A 9 -51.73 67.81 66.12
CA GLU A 9 -50.52 67.26 65.48
C GLU A 9 -50.86 66.50 64.18
N LEU A 10 -51.95 65.72 64.17
CA LEU A 10 -52.45 65.04 62.97
C LEU A 10 -52.89 66.04 61.89
N MET A 11 -53.53 67.15 62.27
CA MET A 11 -53.94 68.21 61.36
C MET A 11 -52.72 68.90 60.73
N GLU A 12 -51.69 69.21 61.53
CA GLU A 12 -50.44 69.78 61.02
C GLU A 12 -49.68 68.84 60.08
N ARG A 13 -49.58 67.54 60.43
CA ARG A 13 -48.98 66.53 59.54
C ARG A 13 -49.73 66.43 58.22
N LYS A 14 -51.07 66.51 58.25
CA LYS A 14 -51.93 66.50 57.05
C LYS A 14 -51.74 67.76 56.20
N ILE A 15 -51.58 68.94 56.83
CA ILE A 15 -51.29 70.20 56.12
C ILE A 15 -49.89 70.17 55.51
N LYS A 16 -48.85 69.77 56.27
CA LYS A 16 -47.48 69.62 55.77
C LYS A 16 -47.41 68.63 54.60
N ARG A 17 -48.09 67.47 54.70
CA ARG A 17 -48.17 66.49 53.61
C ARG A 17 -48.88 67.07 52.37
N ARG A 18 -49.96 67.82 52.53
CA ARG A 18 -50.66 68.50 51.42
C ARG A 18 -49.78 69.54 50.74
N THR A 19 -49.03 70.34 51.50
CA THR A 19 -48.11 71.34 50.96
C THR A 19 -46.92 70.70 50.26
N TYR A 20 -46.34 69.64 50.85
CA TYR A 20 -45.28 68.84 50.22
C TYR A 20 -45.75 68.22 48.90
N MET A 21 -46.89 67.53 48.89
CA MET A 21 -47.46 66.93 47.68
C MET A 21 -47.78 67.98 46.62
N ARG A 22 -48.27 69.16 47.01
CA ARG A 22 -48.53 70.26 46.08
C ARG A 22 -47.24 70.79 45.44
N ASN A 23 -46.16 70.93 46.22
CA ASN A 23 -44.86 71.36 45.71
C ASN A 23 -44.21 70.30 44.80
N ILE A 24 -44.27 69.02 45.17
CA ILE A 24 -43.81 67.90 44.33
C ILE A 24 -44.57 67.89 43.00
N MET A 25 -45.90 68.01 43.01
CA MET A 25 -46.71 68.02 41.79
C MET A 25 -46.45 69.27 40.93
N ARG A 26 -46.10 70.40 41.55
CA ARG A 26 -45.69 71.61 40.83
C ARG A 26 -44.33 71.45 40.16
N GLN A 27 -43.38 70.83 40.85
CA GLN A 27 -42.05 70.54 40.31
C GLN A 27 -42.16 69.53 39.15
N TYR A 28 -42.91 68.45 39.33
CA TYR A 28 -43.13 67.45 38.29
C TYR A 28 -43.78 68.04 37.03
N LYS A 29 -44.77 68.94 37.19
CA LYS A 29 -45.36 69.66 36.04
C LYS A 29 -44.36 70.58 35.35
N LYS A 30 -43.44 71.20 36.09
CA LYS A 30 -42.39 72.06 35.53
C LYS A 30 -41.37 71.23 34.74
N ASP A 31 -40.90 70.13 35.31
CA ASP A 31 -39.89 69.27 34.69
C ASP A 31 -40.42 68.64 33.41
N ARG A 32 -41.66 68.13 33.42
CA ARG A 32 -42.32 67.60 32.22
C ARG A 32 -42.50 68.66 31.13
N LYS A 33 -42.76 69.93 31.49
CA LYS A 33 -42.84 71.02 30.51
C LYS A 33 -41.46 71.31 29.89
N MET A 34 -40.40 71.31 30.70
CA MET A 34 -39.03 71.52 30.22
C MET A 34 -38.56 70.38 29.29
N GLU A 35 -38.89 69.14 29.62
CA GLU A 35 -38.58 67.97 28.79
C GLU A 35 -39.24 68.06 27.40
N VAL A 36 -40.51 68.45 27.33
CA VAL A 36 -41.20 68.66 26.05
C VAL A 36 -40.54 69.77 25.22
N VAL A 37 -40.08 70.84 25.85
CA VAL A 37 -39.35 71.93 25.16
C VAL A 37 -38.00 71.42 24.62
N TYR A 38 -37.26 70.66 25.43
CA TYR A 38 -35.99 70.07 25.02
C TYR A 38 -36.16 69.13 23.83
N LEU A 39 -37.13 68.21 23.89
CA LEU A 39 -37.39 67.25 22.81
C LEU A 39 -37.79 67.95 21.51
N ARG A 40 -38.57 69.03 21.57
CA ARG A 40 -38.90 69.83 20.38
C ARG A 40 -37.66 70.50 19.78
N SER A 41 -36.80 71.08 20.62
CA SER A 41 -35.55 71.70 20.14
C SER A 41 -34.59 70.68 19.52
N LEU A 42 -34.54 69.46 20.06
CA LEU A 42 -33.72 68.38 19.51
C LEU A 42 -34.28 67.89 18.17
N GLN A 43 -35.61 67.78 18.06
CA GLN A 43 -36.27 67.43 16.80
C GLN A 43 -35.95 68.47 15.71
N GLU A 44 -36.10 69.76 16.01
CA GLU A 44 -35.80 70.83 15.05
C GLU A 44 -34.32 70.81 14.61
N MET A 45 -33.39 70.55 15.54
CA MET A 45 -31.96 70.44 15.23
C MET A 45 -31.66 69.25 14.30
N LEU A 46 -32.21 68.08 14.61
CA LEU A 46 -31.99 66.86 13.82
C LEU A 46 -32.63 66.97 12.43
N GLU A 47 -33.81 67.59 12.32
CA GLU A 47 -34.45 67.86 11.04
C GLU A 47 -33.62 68.82 10.18
N ALA A 48 -33.04 69.86 10.78
CA ALA A 48 -32.13 70.78 10.08
C ALA A 48 -30.85 70.08 9.60
N GLU A 49 -30.28 69.18 10.40
CA GLU A 49 -29.09 68.42 10.02
C GLU A 49 -29.37 67.42 8.89
N LEU A 50 -30.53 66.74 8.92
CA LEU A 50 -30.99 65.89 7.81
C LEU A 50 -31.20 66.69 6.53
N GLN A 51 -31.83 67.87 6.62
CA GLN A 51 -32.01 68.76 5.46
C GLN A 51 -30.67 69.24 4.90
N TYR A 52 -29.70 69.57 5.76
CA TYR A 52 -28.35 69.95 5.36
C TYR A 52 -27.61 68.83 4.63
N LEU A 53 -27.67 67.60 5.15
CA LEU A 53 -27.06 66.42 4.52
C LEU A 53 -27.74 66.06 3.19
N ALA A 54 -29.06 66.15 3.12
CA ALA A 54 -29.82 65.92 1.89
C ALA A 54 -29.55 66.98 0.82
N ALA A 55 -29.45 68.26 1.21
CA ALA A 55 -29.11 69.36 0.30
C ALA A 55 -27.66 69.24 -0.22
N ARG A 56 -26.71 68.81 0.63
CA ARG A 56 -25.34 68.48 0.21
C ARG A 56 -25.28 67.33 -0.80
N HIS A 57 -26.13 66.33 -0.64
CA HIS A 57 -26.27 65.24 -1.61
C HIS A 57 -26.92 65.68 -2.93
N SER A 58 -27.70 66.77 -2.93
CA SER A 58 -28.44 67.25 -4.10
C SER A 58 -27.64 68.24 -4.96
N THR A 59 -26.69 68.98 -4.39
CA THR A 59 -25.86 69.98 -5.10
C THR A 59 -24.52 69.43 -5.61
N SER A 60 -24.11 68.25 -5.14
CA SER A 60 -23.05 67.47 -5.79
C SER A 60 -23.66 66.85 -7.05
N THR A 61 -23.45 67.50 -8.20
CA THR A 61 -23.67 66.91 -9.52
C THR A 61 -23.07 65.53 -9.53
N SER A 62 -23.95 64.51 -9.52
CA SER A 62 -23.71 63.10 -9.80
C SER A 62 -22.28 62.64 -9.49
N SER A 63 -22.10 61.90 -8.40
CA SER A 63 -20.98 60.97 -8.28
C SER A 63 -21.12 59.88 -9.36
N THR A 64 -20.92 60.25 -10.63
CA THR A 64 -20.74 59.33 -11.74
C THR A 64 -19.49 58.45 -11.55
N LEU A 65 -18.64 58.77 -10.56
CA LEU A 65 -17.43 58.03 -10.20
C LEU A 65 -17.57 57.11 -8.99
N GLU A 66 -18.66 57.15 -8.23
CA GLU A 66 -18.83 56.29 -7.05
C GLU A 66 -20.11 55.45 -7.20
N LEU A 67 -19.89 54.16 -7.49
CA LEU A 67 -20.94 53.14 -7.58
C LEU A 67 -21.78 53.16 -6.30
N SER A 68 -23.10 53.11 -6.45
CA SER A 68 -23.97 53.00 -5.29
C SER A 68 -23.69 51.69 -4.55
N TRP A 69 -23.78 51.68 -3.22
CA TRP A 69 -23.66 50.44 -2.44
C TRP A 69 -24.61 49.34 -2.90
N LYS A 70 -25.73 49.70 -3.52
CA LYS A 70 -26.67 48.76 -4.16
C LYS A 70 -26.06 48.09 -5.39
N GLU A 71 -25.29 48.81 -6.21
CA GLU A 71 -24.57 48.27 -7.37
C GLU A 71 -23.38 47.44 -6.92
N VAL A 72 -22.60 47.91 -5.93
CA VAL A 72 -21.48 47.14 -5.35
C VAL A 72 -21.97 45.81 -4.77
N ALA A 73 -23.06 45.82 -3.99
CA ALA A 73 -23.65 44.59 -3.44
C ALA A 73 -24.19 43.65 -4.52
N ARG A 74 -24.67 44.19 -5.66
CA ARG A 74 -25.12 43.39 -6.80
C ARG A 74 -23.93 42.74 -7.50
N ALA A 75 -22.85 43.47 -7.76
CA ALA A 75 -21.62 42.94 -8.34
C ALA A 75 -21.04 41.79 -7.49
N PHE A 76 -20.93 41.96 -6.17
CA PHE A 76 -20.48 40.87 -5.30
C PHE A 76 -21.43 39.68 -5.26
N LYS A 77 -22.74 39.90 -5.39
CA LYS A 77 -23.72 38.80 -5.46
C LYS A 77 -23.55 38.00 -6.76
N ASP A 78 -23.33 38.70 -7.87
CA ASP A 78 -23.15 38.10 -9.19
C ASP A 78 -21.80 37.35 -9.26
N GLU A 79 -20.72 37.96 -8.77
CA GLU A 79 -19.39 37.34 -8.67
C GLU A 79 -19.42 36.10 -7.76
N ARG A 80 -20.10 36.17 -6.60
CA ARG A 80 -20.31 34.99 -5.74
C ARG A 80 -21.10 33.91 -6.47
N HIS A 81 -22.14 34.28 -7.22
CA HIS A 81 -22.94 33.30 -7.97
C HIS A 81 -22.09 32.61 -9.03
N GLN A 82 -21.31 33.37 -9.79
CA GLN A 82 -20.36 32.86 -10.77
C GLN A 82 -19.34 31.92 -10.12
N ALA A 83 -18.70 32.33 -9.01
CA ALA A 83 -17.74 31.49 -8.31
C ALA A 83 -18.34 30.18 -7.79
N VAL A 84 -19.61 30.18 -7.34
CA VAL A 84 -20.31 28.97 -6.90
C VAL A 84 -20.60 28.03 -8.08
N VAL A 85 -20.98 28.57 -9.23
CA VAL A 85 -21.22 27.80 -10.45
C VAL A 85 -19.91 27.19 -10.94
N GLU A 86 -18.85 27.98 -11.07
CA GLU A 86 -17.50 27.50 -11.45
C GLU A 86 -17.00 26.44 -10.47
N GLN A 87 -17.19 26.64 -9.16
CA GLN A 87 -16.81 25.64 -8.16
C GLN A 87 -17.59 24.34 -8.34
N ALA A 88 -18.89 24.40 -8.65
CA ALA A 88 -19.70 23.21 -8.90
C ALA A 88 -19.24 22.47 -10.16
N GLU A 89 -18.91 23.19 -11.23
CA GLU A 89 -18.38 22.63 -12.47
C GLU A 89 -17.02 21.96 -12.25
N VAL A 90 -16.07 22.65 -11.60
CA VAL A 90 -14.76 22.09 -11.28
C VAL A 90 -14.90 20.85 -10.39
N LYS A 91 -15.79 20.87 -9.39
CA LYS A 91 -16.05 19.69 -8.55
C LYS A 91 -16.60 18.52 -9.37
N ALA A 92 -17.51 18.77 -10.32
CA ALA A 92 -18.04 17.73 -11.19
C ALA A 92 -16.91 17.09 -12.02
N VAL A 93 -16.06 17.91 -12.65
CA VAL A 93 -14.90 17.44 -13.41
C VAL A 93 -13.95 16.64 -12.53
N VAL A 94 -13.60 17.12 -11.33
CA VAL A 94 -12.73 16.40 -10.40
C VAL A 94 -13.32 15.03 -10.03
N LEU A 95 -14.62 14.94 -9.78
CA LEU A 95 -15.28 13.68 -9.47
C LEU A 95 -15.23 12.69 -10.66
N GLU A 96 -15.40 13.18 -11.89
CA GLU A 96 -15.26 12.37 -13.11
C GLU A 96 -13.84 11.81 -13.25
N TYR A 97 -12.81 12.66 -13.11
CA TYR A 97 -11.41 12.23 -13.16
C TYR A 97 -11.07 11.23 -12.05
N GLN A 98 -11.59 11.43 -10.84
CA GLN A 98 -11.41 10.47 -9.75
C GLN A 98 -12.08 9.13 -10.05
N SER A 99 -13.23 9.13 -10.72
CA SER A 99 -13.87 7.88 -11.15
C SER A 99 -13.04 7.16 -12.19
N LEU A 100 -12.62 7.87 -13.23
CA LEU A 100 -11.76 7.32 -14.27
C LEU A 100 -10.46 6.74 -13.69
N ALA A 101 -9.83 7.45 -12.75
CA ALA A 101 -8.62 6.96 -12.09
C ALA A 101 -8.85 5.66 -11.31
N ARG A 102 -9.99 5.52 -10.61
CA ARG A 102 -10.35 4.27 -9.93
C ARG A 102 -10.59 3.13 -10.92
N ASP A 103 -11.29 3.41 -12.01
CA ASP A 103 -11.59 2.40 -13.04
C ASP A 103 -10.30 1.93 -13.73
N MET A 104 -9.37 2.85 -14.02
CA MET A 104 -8.04 2.54 -14.55
C MET A 104 -7.21 1.72 -13.57
N GLN A 105 -7.18 2.10 -12.28
CA GLN A 105 -6.47 1.33 -11.25
C GLN A 105 -7.03 -0.09 -11.15
N HIS A 106 -8.35 -0.23 -11.12
CA HIS A 106 -9.00 -1.54 -11.09
C HIS A 106 -8.65 -2.38 -12.33
N TRP A 107 -8.72 -1.79 -13.52
CA TRP A 107 -8.34 -2.45 -14.76
C TRP A 107 -6.88 -2.94 -14.72
N VAL A 108 -5.94 -2.10 -14.28
CA VAL A 108 -4.51 -2.48 -14.17
C VAL A 108 -4.34 -3.65 -13.19
N THR A 109 -4.96 -3.61 -12.01
CA THR A 109 -4.88 -4.72 -11.05
C THR A 109 -5.39 -6.03 -11.64
N VAL A 110 -6.51 -5.99 -12.38
CA VAL A 110 -7.06 -7.18 -13.06
C VAL A 110 -6.11 -7.69 -14.14
N GLN A 111 -5.49 -6.82 -14.95
CA GLN A 111 -4.54 -7.22 -15.98
C GLN A 111 -3.25 -7.82 -15.39
N ILE A 112 -2.73 -7.26 -14.29
CA ILE A 112 -1.56 -7.81 -13.59
C ILE A 112 -1.85 -9.23 -13.10
N ALA A 113 -3.00 -9.44 -12.46
CA ALA A 113 -3.42 -10.77 -11.99
C ALA A 113 -3.52 -11.76 -13.16
N LEU A 114 -4.15 -11.37 -14.27
CA LEU A 114 -4.27 -12.20 -15.46
C LEU A 114 -2.89 -12.54 -16.06
N GLY A 115 -1.97 -11.59 -16.12
CA GLY A 115 -0.60 -11.81 -16.61
C GLY A 115 0.17 -12.82 -15.73
N LYS A 116 0.09 -12.67 -14.41
CA LYS A 116 0.68 -13.62 -13.45
C LYS A 116 0.11 -15.03 -13.62
N GLU A 117 -1.20 -15.14 -13.78
CA GLU A 117 -1.87 -16.43 -14.02
C GLU A 117 -1.47 -17.04 -15.37
N TRP A 118 -1.40 -16.25 -16.43
CA TRP A 118 -1.02 -16.71 -17.76
C TRP A 118 0.42 -17.27 -17.78
N ILE A 119 1.38 -16.56 -17.19
CA ILE A 119 2.78 -17.01 -17.09
C ILE A 119 2.84 -18.38 -16.39
N THR A 120 2.19 -18.50 -15.24
CA THR A 120 2.24 -19.72 -14.43
C THR A 120 1.47 -20.88 -15.06
N GLN A 121 0.33 -20.63 -15.70
CA GLN A 121 -0.40 -21.64 -16.48
C GLN A 121 0.45 -22.16 -17.64
N ARG A 122 1.11 -21.27 -18.37
CA ARG A 122 2.01 -21.67 -19.46
C ARG A 122 3.14 -22.56 -18.96
N MET A 123 3.73 -22.24 -17.81
CA MET A 123 4.75 -23.11 -17.19
C MET A 123 4.21 -24.49 -16.86
N TYR A 124 3.02 -24.58 -16.24
CA TYR A 124 2.40 -25.84 -15.88
C TYR A 124 2.10 -26.70 -17.11
N HIS A 125 1.46 -26.13 -18.13
CA HIS A 125 1.15 -26.87 -19.37
C HIS A 125 2.40 -27.27 -20.17
N ASN A 126 3.51 -26.56 -20.02
CA ASN A 126 4.77 -26.88 -20.68
C ASN A 126 5.65 -27.87 -19.89
N LEU A 127 5.25 -28.25 -18.67
CA LEU A 127 6.07 -29.09 -17.77
C LEU A 127 6.56 -30.38 -18.45
N GLU A 128 5.67 -31.11 -19.10
CA GLU A 128 6.00 -32.39 -19.72
C GLU A 128 6.99 -32.24 -20.87
N GLN A 129 6.84 -31.18 -21.67
CA GLN A 129 7.73 -30.88 -22.78
C GLN A 129 9.12 -30.47 -22.27
N VAL A 130 9.21 -29.61 -21.26
CA VAL A 130 10.48 -29.24 -20.60
C VAL A 130 11.17 -30.48 -20.01
N PHE A 131 10.40 -31.35 -19.35
CA PHE A 131 10.94 -32.59 -18.78
C PHE A 131 11.50 -33.51 -19.87
N LYS A 132 10.82 -33.62 -21.01
CA LYS A 132 11.28 -34.41 -22.15
C LYS A 132 12.55 -33.82 -22.78
N ASP A 133 12.58 -32.53 -23.04
CA ASP A 133 13.69 -31.83 -23.71
C ASP A 133 14.96 -31.86 -22.87
N HIS A 134 14.83 -31.78 -21.56
CA HIS A 134 15.93 -31.90 -20.61
C HIS A 134 16.07 -33.31 -20.03
N HIS A 135 15.56 -34.35 -20.69
CA HIS A 135 15.79 -35.76 -20.35
C HIS A 135 15.53 -36.13 -18.87
N MET A 136 14.44 -35.61 -18.29
CA MET A 136 13.99 -36.01 -16.96
C MET A 136 13.59 -37.49 -16.94
N PRO A 137 14.07 -38.26 -15.97
CA PRO A 137 13.56 -39.60 -15.78
C PRO A 137 12.04 -39.59 -15.48
N PRO A 138 11.32 -40.65 -15.86
CA PRO A 138 9.93 -40.81 -15.46
C PRO A 138 9.85 -41.01 -13.95
N ALA A 139 8.75 -40.56 -13.33
CA ALA A 139 8.54 -40.69 -11.89
C ALA A 139 8.62 -42.16 -11.42
N HIS A 140 8.16 -43.10 -12.26
CA HIS A 140 8.14 -44.54 -12.00
C HIS A 140 9.41 -45.28 -12.48
N ALA A 141 10.52 -44.57 -12.71
CA ALA A 141 11.79 -45.20 -13.06
C ALA A 141 12.26 -46.16 -11.94
N SER A 142 12.90 -47.28 -12.32
CA SER A 142 13.39 -48.29 -11.38
C SER A 142 14.42 -47.76 -10.38
N ASN A 143 15.20 -46.73 -10.78
CA ASN A 143 16.05 -45.96 -9.89
C ASN A 143 15.51 -44.52 -9.80
N PRO A 144 14.72 -44.20 -8.78
CA PRO A 144 14.11 -42.88 -8.66
C PRO A 144 15.09 -41.81 -8.13
N GLU A 145 16.31 -42.16 -7.71
CA GLU A 145 17.27 -41.17 -7.23
C GLU A 145 18.27 -40.80 -8.32
N SER A 146 18.26 -39.53 -8.74
CA SER A 146 19.22 -38.97 -9.68
C SER A 146 19.48 -37.50 -9.37
N PHE A 147 20.73 -37.07 -9.47
CA PHE A 147 21.14 -35.68 -9.37
C PHE A 147 22.09 -35.35 -10.51
N GLU A 148 21.77 -34.34 -11.30
CA GLU A 148 22.63 -33.84 -12.35
C GLU A 148 22.69 -32.33 -12.34
N PHE A 149 23.90 -31.82 -12.50
CA PHE A 149 24.19 -30.42 -12.71
C PHE A 149 24.93 -30.26 -14.04
N ALA A 150 24.34 -29.48 -14.93
CA ALA A 150 24.96 -29.11 -16.20
C ALA A 150 25.17 -27.59 -16.25
N MET A 151 26.29 -27.20 -16.85
CA MET A 151 26.59 -25.82 -17.17
C MET A 151 26.88 -25.77 -18.67
N SER A 152 26.08 -25.01 -19.41
CA SER A 152 26.31 -24.72 -20.83
C SER A 152 26.91 -23.34 -20.99
N SER A 153 27.77 -23.18 -21.98
CA SER A 153 28.31 -21.89 -22.38
C SER A 153 28.24 -21.77 -23.89
N ASP A 154 27.69 -20.65 -24.37
CA ASP A 154 27.64 -20.31 -25.79
C ASP A 154 28.65 -19.21 -26.13
N ASN A 155 29.88 -19.30 -25.62
CA ASN A 155 30.95 -18.28 -25.73
C ASN A 155 30.60 -16.88 -25.17
N THR A 156 29.32 -16.55 -24.95
CA THR A 156 28.85 -15.22 -24.56
C THR A 156 28.10 -15.22 -23.23
N THR A 157 27.43 -16.32 -22.90
CA THR A 157 26.64 -16.48 -21.69
C THR A 157 26.84 -17.85 -21.06
N LEU A 158 26.44 -17.97 -19.80
CA LEU A 158 26.42 -19.22 -19.05
C LEU A 158 24.99 -19.51 -18.61
N ASP A 159 24.58 -20.76 -18.81
CA ASP A 159 23.32 -21.29 -18.30
C ASP A 159 23.59 -22.51 -17.43
N PHE A 160 22.75 -22.66 -16.41
CA PHE A 160 22.86 -23.68 -15.40
C PHE A 160 21.57 -24.47 -15.33
N LEU A 161 21.73 -25.79 -15.22
CA LEU A 161 20.64 -26.75 -15.09
C LEU A 161 20.89 -27.61 -13.87
N HIS A 162 19.92 -27.62 -12.96
CA HIS A 162 19.79 -28.64 -11.92
C HIS A 162 18.64 -29.56 -12.26
N ARG A 163 18.95 -30.85 -12.32
CA ARG A 163 18.02 -31.92 -12.61
C ARG A 163 18.05 -32.94 -11.48
N LEU A 164 16.98 -32.99 -10.69
CA LEU A 164 16.92 -33.88 -9.53
C LEU A 164 15.66 -34.74 -9.56
N GLN A 165 15.82 -36.00 -9.17
CA GLN A 165 14.73 -36.89 -8.81
C GLN A 165 15.10 -37.60 -7.51
N PHE A 166 14.17 -37.66 -6.57
CA PHE A 166 14.38 -38.39 -5.33
C PHE A 166 13.08 -38.85 -4.70
N VAL A 167 13.20 -39.82 -3.78
CA VAL A 167 12.08 -40.29 -2.96
C VAL A 167 12.03 -39.48 -1.67
N SER A 168 10.83 -39.01 -1.34
CA SER A 168 10.49 -38.37 -0.09
C SER A 168 9.50 -39.24 0.68
N TYR A 169 9.71 -39.37 1.98
CA TYR A 169 8.78 -40.01 2.90
C TYR A 169 7.75 -39.02 3.47
N TYR A 170 7.86 -37.73 3.13
CA TYR A 170 6.84 -36.74 3.45
C TYR A 170 5.79 -36.68 2.33
N PRO A 171 4.50 -36.47 2.68
CA PRO A 171 3.44 -36.26 1.69
C PRO A 171 3.72 -35.09 0.74
N PRO A 172 3.19 -35.10 -0.50
CA PRO A 172 3.31 -33.98 -1.44
C PRO A 172 2.90 -32.62 -0.83
N SER A 173 1.86 -32.59 0.02
CA SER A 173 1.38 -31.38 0.70
C SER A 173 2.42 -30.73 1.61
N ILE A 174 3.26 -31.53 2.27
CA ILE A 174 4.35 -31.03 3.12
C ILE A 174 5.48 -30.46 2.25
N ILE A 175 5.85 -31.17 1.19
CA ILE A 175 6.92 -30.73 0.29
C ILE A 175 6.52 -29.42 -0.41
N VAL A 176 5.31 -29.32 -0.96
CA VAL A 176 4.86 -28.07 -1.59
C VAL A 176 4.80 -26.92 -0.58
N SER A 177 4.42 -27.19 0.67
CA SER A 177 4.43 -26.18 1.73
C SER A 177 5.83 -25.63 2.02
N THR A 178 6.87 -26.48 1.94
CA THR A 178 8.25 -26.00 2.11
C THR A 178 8.68 -25.07 0.97
N PHE A 179 8.28 -25.35 -0.28
CA PHE A 179 8.51 -24.42 -1.39
C PHE A 179 7.69 -23.13 -1.21
N ARG A 180 6.44 -23.21 -0.79
CA ARG A 180 5.58 -22.04 -0.53
C ARG A 180 6.15 -21.08 0.52
N HIS A 181 6.79 -21.59 1.56
CA HIS A 181 7.27 -20.72 2.65
C HIS A 181 8.76 -20.44 2.62
N MET A 182 9.55 -21.30 1.96
CA MET A 182 11.01 -21.26 2.00
C MET A 182 11.65 -21.35 0.61
N LEU A 183 10.95 -20.96 -0.46
CA LEU A 183 11.43 -21.11 -1.86
C LEU A 183 12.89 -20.69 -2.05
N CYS A 184 13.23 -19.44 -1.69
CA CYS A 184 14.57 -18.88 -1.90
C CYS A 184 15.63 -19.66 -1.10
N SER A 185 15.27 -20.09 0.10
CA SER A 185 16.11 -20.93 0.96
C SER A 185 16.30 -22.33 0.38
N MET A 186 15.23 -22.94 -0.16
CA MET A 186 15.25 -24.25 -0.83
C MET A 186 16.08 -24.24 -2.11
N LEU A 187 16.11 -23.11 -2.83
CA LEU A 187 16.90 -22.92 -4.04
C LEU A 187 18.36 -22.51 -3.77
N LEU A 188 18.75 -22.34 -2.50
CA LEU A 188 20.08 -21.86 -2.09
C LEU A 188 20.53 -20.61 -2.85
N VAL A 189 19.60 -19.69 -3.11
CA VAL A 189 19.89 -18.47 -3.89
C VAL A 189 20.87 -17.55 -3.18
N ASP A 190 20.88 -17.59 -1.85
CA ASP A 190 21.92 -17.02 -1.01
C ASP A 190 22.53 -18.14 -0.16
N ARG A 191 23.79 -18.47 -0.43
CA ARG A 191 24.53 -19.51 0.30
C ARG A 191 25.20 -18.96 1.56
N HIS A 192 25.33 -17.64 1.67
CA HIS A 192 26.08 -16.94 2.71
C HIS A 192 25.18 -16.47 3.84
N ASP A 193 23.91 -16.20 3.56
CA ASP A 193 22.91 -15.85 4.56
C ASP A 193 21.94 -17.01 4.85
N PRO A 194 22.14 -17.76 5.94
CA PRO A 194 21.21 -18.82 6.33
C PRO A 194 19.85 -18.26 6.76
N ALA A 195 19.74 -16.98 7.12
CA ALA A 195 18.54 -16.33 7.63
C ALA A 195 17.65 -15.71 6.53
N LEU A 196 17.95 -15.98 5.24
CA LEU A 196 17.16 -15.55 4.08
C LEU A 196 15.79 -16.27 3.96
N HIS A 197 15.07 -16.37 5.07
CA HIS A 197 13.80 -17.09 5.22
C HIS A 197 12.58 -16.24 4.85
N VAL A 198 12.73 -14.92 4.74
CA VAL A 198 11.59 -14.01 4.60
C VAL A 198 11.62 -13.35 3.23
N SER A 199 11.07 -14.03 2.23
CA SER A 199 10.64 -13.35 1.01
C SER A 199 9.37 -12.56 1.31
N ARG A 200 9.29 -11.29 0.89
CA ARG A 200 8.01 -10.57 0.89
C ARG A 200 7.04 -11.35 0.00
N HIS A 201 5.88 -11.68 0.57
CA HIS A 201 4.89 -12.55 -0.04
C HIS A 201 3.65 -11.73 -0.40
N GLU A 202 3.50 -11.41 -1.68
CA GLU A 202 2.23 -10.89 -2.20
C GLU A 202 1.42 -12.08 -2.70
N VAL A 203 0.26 -12.32 -2.07
CA VAL A 203 -0.66 -13.40 -2.45
C VAL A 203 -1.78 -12.80 -3.26
N ASP A 204 -1.87 -13.20 -4.52
CA ASP A 204 -2.95 -12.82 -5.41
C ASP A 204 -3.70 -14.07 -5.84
N ASN A 205 -4.89 -14.30 -5.25
CA ASN A 205 -5.77 -15.44 -5.54
C ASN A 205 -5.04 -16.80 -5.57
N SER A 206 -4.52 -17.18 -6.73
CA SER A 206 -3.87 -18.45 -7.03
C SER A 206 -2.34 -18.37 -7.19
N THR A 207 -1.77 -17.16 -7.19
CA THR A 207 -0.34 -16.92 -7.40
C THR A 207 0.31 -16.27 -6.18
N SER A 208 1.62 -16.40 -6.07
CA SER A 208 2.39 -15.73 -5.01
C SER A 208 3.71 -15.20 -5.54
N MET A 209 4.06 -13.98 -5.15
CA MET A 209 5.35 -13.36 -5.49
C MET A 209 6.30 -13.46 -4.31
N HIS A 210 7.50 -13.98 -4.54
CA HIS A 210 8.60 -13.99 -3.58
C HIS A 210 9.64 -12.96 -3.98
N THR A 211 9.77 -11.89 -3.19
CA THR A 211 10.81 -10.87 -3.40
C THR A 211 11.86 -10.93 -2.30
N VAL A 212 13.13 -11.05 -2.69
CA VAL A 212 14.29 -11.02 -1.79
C VAL A 212 15.52 -10.42 -2.47
N THR A 213 16.39 -9.78 -1.68
CA THR A 213 17.72 -9.36 -2.12
C THR A 213 18.75 -10.16 -1.35
N THR A 214 19.68 -10.81 -2.05
CA THR A 214 20.75 -11.61 -1.42
C THR A 214 21.79 -10.71 -0.75
N SER A 215 22.60 -11.28 0.13
CA SER A 215 23.76 -10.69 0.78
C SER A 215 24.80 -10.13 -0.20
N GLN A 216 24.85 -10.68 -1.41
CA GLN A 216 25.72 -10.21 -2.50
C GLN A 216 25.04 -9.16 -3.40
N GLY A 217 23.80 -8.79 -3.10
CA GLY A 217 23.05 -7.71 -3.77
C GLY A 217 22.22 -8.15 -4.96
N GLU A 218 22.09 -9.45 -5.23
CA GLU A 218 21.21 -9.95 -6.30
C GLU A 218 19.75 -9.80 -5.89
N ARG A 219 18.92 -9.26 -6.80
CA ARG A 219 17.47 -9.17 -6.60
C ARG A 219 16.74 -10.34 -7.24
N ILE A 220 15.89 -10.98 -6.45
CA ILE A 220 15.12 -12.16 -6.82
C ILE A 220 13.65 -11.84 -6.65
N ASN A 221 12.89 -12.07 -7.72
CA ASN A 221 11.45 -11.82 -7.80
C ASN A 221 10.82 -13.05 -8.45
N LEU A 222 10.45 -14.05 -7.66
CA LEU A 222 9.90 -15.31 -8.16
C LEU A 222 8.38 -15.31 -8.06
N LEU A 223 7.74 -15.25 -9.22
CA LEU A 223 6.31 -15.51 -9.34
C LEU A 223 6.08 -17.02 -9.28
N THR A 224 5.16 -17.46 -8.42
CA THR A 224 4.90 -18.87 -8.14
C THR A 224 3.42 -19.21 -8.23
N ARG A 225 3.14 -20.49 -8.46
CA ARG A 225 1.79 -21.08 -8.38
C ARG A 225 1.86 -22.57 -8.12
N GLU A 226 0.83 -23.06 -7.46
CA GLU A 226 0.59 -24.48 -7.22
C GLU A 226 -0.57 -25.01 -8.06
N PHE A 227 -0.40 -26.20 -8.59
CA PHE A 227 -1.42 -26.96 -9.29
C PHE A 227 -1.58 -28.31 -8.61
N HIS A 228 -2.82 -28.65 -8.30
CA HIS A 228 -3.17 -29.87 -7.56
C HIS A 228 -4.00 -30.75 -8.47
N ASP A 229 -3.38 -31.81 -8.99
CA ASP A 229 -4.03 -32.86 -9.77
C ASP A 229 -4.42 -34.02 -8.84
N HIS A 230 -5.04 -35.09 -9.37
CA HIS A 230 -5.52 -36.20 -8.54
C HIS A 230 -4.39 -37.01 -7.88
N ASP A 231 -3.27 -37.20 -8.59
CA ASP A 231 -2.14 -38.05 -8.21
C ASP A 231 -0.83 -37.28 -8.01
N ARG A 232 -0.79 -36.00 -8.39
CA ARG A 232 0.40 -35.15 -8.31
C ARG A 232 0.10 -33.72 -7.90
N ILE A 233 1.12 -33.07 -7.34
CA ILE A 233 1.17 -31.62 -7.13
C ILE A 233 2.31 -31.07 -7.98
N VAL A 234 2.05 -29.97 -8.69
CA VAL A 234 3.07 -29.23 -9.45
C VAL A 234 3.24 -27.84 -8.85
N PHE A 235 4.48 -27.49 -8.53
CA PHE A 235 4.88 -26.14 -8.13
C PHE A 235 5.74 -25.54 -9.24
N VAL A 236 5.40 -24.35 -9.71
CA VAL A 236 6.18 -23.62 -10.71
C VAL A 236 6.67 -22.29 -10.15
N ALA A 237 7.86 -21.85 -10.57
CA ALA A 237 8.36 -20.52 -10.27
C ALA A 237 9.08 -19.88 -11.46
N GLN A 238 8.84 -18.59 -11.70
CA GLN A 238 9.47 -17.80 -12.76
C GLN A 238 10.03 -16.49 -12.22
N GLN A 239 11.25 -16.12 -12.63
CA GLN A 239 11.78 -14.79 -12.35
C GLN A 239 11.07 -13.72 -13.19
N ILE A 240 10.58 -12.68 -12.52
CA ILE A 240 10.11 -11.43 -13.13
C ILE A 240 11.22 -10.37 -13.01
N HIS A 241 11.67 -9.84 -14.14
CA HIS A 241 12.85 -8.97 -14.22
C HIS A 241 12.47 -7.50 -14.13
N ASP A 242 11.55 -7.09 -15.01
CA ASP A 242 11.12 -5.73 -15.15
C ASP A 242 9.91 -5.47 -14.26
N ASP A 243 10.07 -4.51 -13.35
CA ASP A 243 9.02 -3.96 -12.51
C ASP A 243 9.28 -2.46 -12.47
N GLU A 244 8.41 -1.68 -13.12
CA GLU A 244 8.55 -0.23 -13.24
C GLU A 244 8.63 0.47 -11.88
N ASN A 245 8.19 -0.18 -10.79
CA ASN A 245 8.29 0.34 -9.44
C ASN A 245 9.67 0.13 -8.80
N HIS A 246 10.58 -0.62 -9.43
CA HIS A 246 11.87 -1.01 -8.85
C HIS A 246 13.04 -0.89 -9.85
N PRO A 247 14.15 -0.20 -9.50
CA PRO A 247 15.26 0.04 -10.42
C PRO A 247 15.90 -1.24 -10.98
N THR A 248 16.09 -1.38 -12.29
CA THR A 248 16.74 -2.53 -12.97
C THR A 248 18.27 -2.57 -12.81
N THR A 249 18.83 -1.78 -11.91
CA THR A 249 20.29 -1.63 -11.72
C THR A 249 20.91 -2.72 -10.86
N CYS A 250 20.09 -3.45 -10.08
CA CYS A 250 20.54 -4.58 -9.28
C CYS A 250 20.83 -5.82 -10.16
N PRO A 251 21.83 -6.65 -9.81
CA PRO A 251 22.04 -7.93 -10.49
C PRO A 251 20.81 -8.85 -10.36
N GLN A 252 20.47 -9.57 -11.42
CA GLN A 252 19.40 -10.57 -11.46
C GLN A 252 19.80 -11.76 -12.33
N ARG A 253 19.10 -12.89 -12.24
CA ARG A 253 19.24 -14.03 -13.17
C ARG A 253 17.88 -14.42 -13.72
N HIS A 254 17.85 -14.88 -14.97
CA HIS A 254 16.70 -15.61 -15.49
C HIS A 254 16.57 -16.91 -14.71
N ARG A 255 15.40 -17.18 -14.12
CA ARG A 255 15.13 -18.42 -13.36
C ARG A 255 13.80 -19.01 -13.76
N SER A 256 13.78 -20.31 -13.91
CA SER A 256 12.57 -21.10 -14.09
C SER A 256 12.69 -22.40 -13.29
N LEU A 257 11.66 -22.71 -12.51
CA LEU A 257 11.58 -23.88 -11.66
C LEU A 257 10.29 -24.64 -11.95
N TRP A 258 10.41 -25.95 -12.08
CA TRP A 258 9.31 -26.90 -12.05
C TRP A 258 9.61 -27.96 -11.00
N VAL A 259 8.68 -28.16 -10.08
CA VAL A 259 8.71 -29.23 -9.10
C VAL A 259 7.44 -30.05 -9.24
N GLU A 260 7.57 -31.32 -9.61
CA GLU A 260 6.46 -32.26 -9.64
C GLU A 260 6.61 -33.25 -8.50
N MET A 261 5.54 -33.45 -7.74
CA MET A 261 5.47 -34.30 -6.57
C MET A 261 4.38 -35.34 -6.84
N THR A 262 4.77 -36.56 -7.16
CA THR A 262 3.84 -37.64 -7.51
C THR A 262 3.70 -38.59 -6.32
N SER A 263 2.46 -38.87 -5.92
CA SER A 263 2.19 -39.86 -4.87
C SER A 263 2.25 -41.27 -5.46
N MET A 264 3.14 -42.11 -4.93
CA MET A 264 3.28 -43.50 -5.37
C MET A 264 2.37 -44.41 -4.54
N GLN A 265 1.39 -45.02 -5.19
CA GLN A 265 0.57 -46.06 -4.58
C GLN A 265 1.11 -47.46 -4.95
N PRO A 266 1.01 -48.45 -4.05
CA PRO A 266 0.45 -48.40 -2.68
C PRO A 266 1.48 -48.01 -1.60
N SER A 267 2.73 -47.73 -1.97
CA SER A 267 3.84 -47.50 -1.02
C SER A 267 3.69 -46.24 -0.16
N GLY A 268 2.87 -45.27 -0.60
CA GLY A 268 2.62 -44.02 0.12
C GLY A 268 3.79 -43.03 0.08
N VAL A 269 4.87 -43.36 -0.65
CA VAL A 269 6.02 -42.46 -0.82
C VAL A 269 5.75 -41.42 -1.90
N CYS A 270 6.43 -40.28 -1.81
CA CYS A 270 6.37 -39.22 -2.81
C CYS A 270 7.63 -39.25 -3.66
N VAL A 271 7.49 -39.30 -4.98
CA VAL A 271 8.61 -39.03 -5.90
C VAL A 271 8.59 -37.56 -6.26
N VAL A 272 9.70 -36.88 -5.97
CA VAL A 272 9.88 -35.46 -6.25
C VAL A 272 10.84 -35.31 -7.43
N ARG A 273 10.38 -34.63 -8.48
CA ARG A 273 11.14 -34.26 -9.68
C ARG A 273 11.33 -32.75 -9.68
N VAL A 274 12.58 -32.30 -9.71
CA VAL A 274 12.95 -30.88 -9.72
C VAL A 274 13.72 -30.58 -10.99
N MET A 275 13.22 -29.61 -11.75
CA MET A 275 13.91 -28.98 -12.88
C MET A 275 14.13 -27.52 -12.53
N TYR A 276 15.38 -27.11 -12.36
CA TYR A 276 15.72 -25.71 -12.07
C TYR A 276 16.74 -25.20 -13.08
N LEU A 277 16.28 -24.27 -13.91
CA LEU A 277 17.06 -23.61 -14.95
C LEU A 277 17.34 -22.18 -14.50
N TYR A 278 18.59 -21.75 -14.63
CA TYR A 278 18.92 -20.35 -14.45
C TYR A 278 20.14 -19.90 -15.25
N SER A 279 20.15 -18.64 -15.65
CA SER A 279 21.28 -18.02 -16.33
C SER A 279 22.36 -17.55 -15.34
N GLN A 280 23.49 -17.09 -15.84
CA GLN A 280 24.38 -16.19 -15.10
C GLN A 280 23.70 -14.88 -14.73
N LEU A 281 24.37 -14.10 -13.89
CA LEU A 281 23.96 -12.76 -13.49
C LEU A 281 23.91 -11.79 -14.68
N TYR A 282 22.92 -10.90 -14.64
CA TYR A 282 22.72 -9.78 -15.55
C TYR A 282 22.52 -8.49 -14.74
N ARG A 283 22.99 -7.36 -15.28
CA ARG A 283 22.62 -6.01 -14.82
C ARG A 283 21.86 -5.32 -15.95
N GLY A 284 20.56 -5.17 -15.80
CA GLY A 284 19.68 -4.87 -16.93
C GLY A 284 19.80 -5.98 -17.99
N ASP A 285 20.10 -5.61 -19.22
CA ASP A 285 20.27 -6.55 -20.34
C ASP A 285 21.72 -7.00 -20.56
N VAL A 286 22.66 -6.55 -19.72
CA VAL A 286 24.08 -6.85 -19.89
C VAL A 286 24.48 -8.03 -19.01
N PRO A 287 25.01 -9.14 -19.58
CA PRO A 287 25.53 -10.23 -18.78
C PRO A 287 26.73 -9.79 -17.94
N CYS A 288 26.75 -10.20 -16.68
CA CYS A 288 27.90 -10.01 -15.79
C CYS A 288 29.12 -10.80 -16.29
N THR A 289 30.30 -10.29 -15.95
CA THR A 289 31.55 -10.96 -16.30
C THR A 289 31.71 -12.27 -15.53
N LEU A 290 32.55 -13.18 -16.04
CA LEU A 290 32.87 -14.41 -15.31
C LEU A 290 33.45 -14.14 -13.91
N GLY A 291 34.20 -13.04 -13.74
CA GLY A 291 34.71 -12.63 -12.43
C GLY A 291 33.57 -12.35 -11.44
N GLU A 292 32.59 -11.55 -11.86
CA GLU A 292 31.40 -11.25 -11.06
C GLU A 292 30.50 -12.48 -10.85
N GLU A 293 30.30 -13.31 -11.87
CA GLU A 293 29.52 -14.55 -11.72
C GLU A 293 30.20 -15.47 -10.71
N SER A 294 31.51 -15.66 -10.84
CA SER A 294 32.26 -16.63 -10.04
C SER A 294 32.34 -16.27 -8.55
N SER A 295 32.28 -14.98 -8.18
CA SER A 295 32.22 -14.58 -6.76
C SER A 295 30.96 -15.11 -6.07
N TYR A 296 29.84 -15.18 -6.79
CA TYR A 296 28.59 -15.78 -6.28
C TYR A 296 28.70 -17.28 -6.02
N TRP A 297 29.72 -17.94 -6.59
CA TRP A 297 30.02 -19.35 -6.41
C TRP A 297 31.16 -19.61 -5.41
N ASP A 298 31.65 -18.60 -4.70
CA ASP A 298 32.87 -18.67 -3.86
C ASP A 298 34.11 -19.08 -4.66
N PHE A 299 34.19 -18.63 -5.91
CA PHE A 299 35.33 -18.87 -6.77
C PHE A 299 36.06 -17.57 -7.05
N ASP A 300 37.34 -17.50 -6.70
CA ASP A 300 38.18 -16.35 -7.00
C ASP A 300 38.84 -16.50 -8.37
N ALA A 301 38.25 -15.88 -9.38
CA ALA A 301 38.77 -15.87 -10.74
C ALA A 301 40.06 -15.05 -10.93
N GLN A 302 40.50 -14.26 -9.93
CA GLN A 302 41.77 -13.53 -10.00
C GLN A 302 42.94 -14.43 -9.61
N SER A 303 42.78 -15.27 -8.59
CA SER A 303 43.83 -16.18 -8.10
C SER A 303 43.76 -17.57 -8.72
N THR A 304 42.61 -17.97 -9.27
CA THR A 304 42.39 -19.32 -9.79
C THR A 304 42.12 -19.31 -11.29
N PRO A 305 42.74 -20.21 -12.09
CA PRO A 305 42.50 -20.29 -13.53
C PRO A 305 41.00 -20.46 -13.87
N PRO A 306 40.42 -19.60 -14.75
CA PRO A 306 38.98 -19.62 -15.07
C PRO A 306 38.42 -20.95 -15.57
N HIS A 307 39.22 -21.76 -16.26
CA HIS A 307 38.80 -23.07 -16.78
C HIS A 307 38.46 -24.09 -15.67
N LEU A 308 38.82 -23.82 -14.41
CA LEU A 308 38.47 -24.66 -13.27
C LEU A 308 37.07 -24.37 -12.72
N PHE A 309 36.47 -23.25 -13.09
CA PHE A 309 35.16 -22.82 -12.63
C PHE A 309 34.03 -23.86 -12.87
N PRO A 310 33.88 -24.50 -14.04
CA PRO A 310 32.86 -25.52 -14.26
C PRO A 310 32.89 -26.66 -13.22
N ASN A 311 34.10 -27.13 -12.88
CA ASN A 311 34.28 -28.21 -11.90
C ASN A 311 34.05 -27.74 -10.47
N HIS A 312 34.35 -26.47 -10.17
CA HIS A 312 33.98 -25.85 -8.91
C HIS A 312 32.46 -25.74 -8.78
N ALA A 313 31.79 -25.14 -9.76
CA ALA A 313 30.34 -24.98 -9.79
C ALA A 313 29.62 -26.32 -9.63
N ARG A 314 30.07 -27.39 -10.32
CA ARG A 314 29.51 -28.74 -10.17
C ARG A 314 29.66 -29.30 -8.75
N ARG A 315 30.83 -29.12 -8.10
CA ARG A 315 31.04 -29.56 -6.71
C ARG A 315 30.15 -28.80 -5.75
N THR A 316 30.02 -27.49 -5.93
CA THR A 316 29.15 -26.65 -5.12
C THR A 316 27.67 -27.01 -5.32
N ALA A 317 27.24 -27.26 -6.55
CA ALA A 317 25.88 -27.67 -6.87
C ALA A 317 25.48 -28.98 -6.20
N MET A 318 26.41 -29.93 -6.00
CA MET A 318 26.14 -31.19 -5.29
C MET A 318 25.71 -30.99 -3.83
N LEU A 319 25.97 -29.82 -3.22
CA LEU A 319 25.50 -29.47 -1.88
C LEU A 319 24.01 -29.10 -1.85
N PHE A 320 23.39 -28.88 -3.01
CA PHE A 320 22.00 -28.46 -3.13
C PHE A 320 21.03 -29.45 -2.48
N LEU A 321 21.07 -30.72 -2.90
CA LEU A 321 20.12 -31.73 -2.44
C LEU A 321 20.24 -32.04 -0.92
N PRO A 322 21.44 -32.26 -0.36
CA PRO A 322 21.60 -32.43 1.09
C PRO A 322 21.04 -31.25 1.89
N SER A 323 21.32 -30.02 1.45
CA SER A 323 20.87 -28.80 2.12
C SER A 323 19.34 -28.67 2.05
N ALA A 324 18.74 -28.88 0.87
CA ALA A 324 17.29 -28.84 0.71
C ALA A 324 16.59 -29.90 1.59
N ARG A 325 17.11 -31.13 1.62
CA ARG A 325 16.59 -32.21 2.49
C ARG A 325 16.66 -31.83 3.98
N GLN A 326 17.74 -31.19 4.40
CA GLN A 326 17.90 -30.70 5.76
C GLN A 326 16.86 -29.61 6.08
N ARG A 327 16.67 -28.62 5.21
CA ARG A 327 15.69 -27.54 5.40
C ARG A 327 14.24 -28.06 5.49
N VAL A 328 13.88 -29.05 4.68
CA VAL A 328 12.55 -29.71 4.78
C VAL A 328 12.37 -30.34 6.16
N ARG A 329 13.40 -31.03 6.67
CA ARG A 329 13.35 -31.66 7.99
C ARG A 329 13.18 -30.62 9.10
N GLU A 330 13.97 -29.56 9.06
CA GLU A 330 13.92 -28.45 10.04
C GLU A 330 12.55 -27.76 10.01
N PHE A 331 12.00 -27.48 8.82
CA PHE A 331 10.66 -26.90 8.66
C PHE A 331 9.58 -27.75 9.32
N VAL A 332 9.59 -29.06 9.08
CA VAL A 332 8.62 -29.99 9.68
C VAL A 332 8.77 -30.01 11.19
N GLN A 333 10.01 -30.09 11.70
CA GLN A 333 10.27 -30.08 13.15
C GLN A 333 9.74 -28.80 13.81
N GLN A 334 10.01 -27.63 13.21
CA GLN A 334 9.53 -26.34 13.73
C GLN A 334 8.01 -26.26 13.70
N THR A 335 7.38 -26.66 12.60
CA THR A 335 5.92 -26.62 12.46
C THR A 335 5.25 -27.50 13.53
N VAL A 336 5.79 -28.69 13.81
CA VAL A 336 5.28 -29.58 14.87
C VAL A 336 5.44 -28.95 16.25
N LEU A 337 6.60 -28.35 16.55
CA LEU A 337 6.84 -27.65 17.82
C LEU A 337 5.85 -26.48 18.01
N ASP A 338 5.59 -25.70 16.98
CA ASP A 338 4.64 -24.58 17.03
C ASP A 338 3.20 -25.05 17.26
N MET A 339 2.79 -26.19 16.65
CA MET A 339 1.47 -26.79 16.91
C MET A 339 1.33 -27.26 18.37
N LEU A 340 2.36 -27.89 18.93
CA LEU A 340 2.35 -28.33 20.33
C LEU A 340 2.30 -27.13 21.29
N ALA A 341 3.11 -26.10 21.03
CA ALA A 341 3.11 -24.88 21.84
C ALA A 341 1.79 -24.10 21.81
N ASN A 342 1.05 -24.16 20.69
CA ASN A 342 -0.28 -23.55 20.58
C ASN A 342 -1.39 -24.36 21.26
N ASN A 343 -1.26 -25.68 21.34
CA ASN A 343 -2.19 -26.54 22.07
C ASN A 343 -2.04 -26.45 23.60
N ASP A 344 -0.86 -26.06 24.09
CA ASP A 344 -0.58 -25.89 25.53
C ASP A 344 -0.94 -24.50 26.09
N ARG A 345 -1.53 -23.60 25.28
CA ARG A 345 -2.04 -22.30 25.78
C ARG A 345 -3.42 -22.51 26.42
N PRO A 346 -3.58 -22.27 27.74
CA PRO A 346 -4.91 -22.31 28.36
C PRO A 346 -5.78 -21.20 27.77
N SER A 347 -7.01 -21.56 27.41
CA SER A 347 -8.06 -20.70 26.87
C SER A 347 -8.46 -19.56 27.80
#